data_AF-A0A4R5PHR3-F1
#
_entry.id   AF-A0A4R5PHR3-F1
#
_cell.length_a   1.000
_cell.length_b   1.000
_cell.length_c   1.000
_cell.angle_alpha   90.00
_cell.angle_beta   90.00
_cell.angle_gamma   90.00
#
_symmetry.space_group_name_H-M   'P 1'
#
loop_
_entity.id
_entity.type
_entity.pdbx_description
1 polymer ?
#
loop_
_entity_poly.entity_id
_entity_poly.type
_entity_poly.pdbx_seq_one_letter_code
_entity_poly.pdbx_strand_id
1 'polypeptide(L)'
;METELATWHFVAAAAGSALLGILFHVCRAVFNVFPDKLSDTPAVNIFVSNGYSWADHVFGTEYDDAGYYRLDSLKNLRLAVGYSLFCGMAVMLFLPDVALGIAALLDLGLQSFVDLVIYRMQNFRLATMA
;
A
#
# COMPACT_ATOMS: atom_id res chain seq x y z
N MET A 1 7.99 -10.28 -25.13
CA MET A 1 8.84 -9.11 -24.88
C MET A 1 9.58 -9.43 -23.59
N GLU A 2 10.91 -9.43 -23.59
CA GLU A 2 11.64 -9.56 -22.33
C GLU A 2 11.42 -8.26 -21.53
N THR A 3 11.01 -8.39 -20.27
CA THR A 3 10.79 -7.22 -19.41
C THR A 3 12.13 -6.67 -18.94
N GLU A 4 12.37 -5.40 -19.22
CA GLU A 4 13.52 -4.65 -18.73
C GLU A 4 13.08 -3.60 -17.71
N LEU A 5 13.90 -3.37 -16.69
CA LEU A 5 13.65 -2.30 -15.72
C LEU A 5 13.79 -0.93 -16.39
N ALA A 6 12.80 -0.08 -16.17
CA ALA A 6 12.71 1.25 -16.78
C ALA A 6 12.19 2.23 -15.72
N THR A 7 12.49 3.52 -15.88
CA THR A 7 12.15 4.56 -14.90
C THR A 7 10.65 4.57 -14.54
N TRP A 8 9.77 4.31 -15.49
CA TRP A 8 8.33 4.30 -15.24
C TRP A 8 7.90 3.16 -14.31
N HIS A 9 8.60 2.02 -14.31
CA HIS A 9 8.34 0.91 -13.37
C HIS A 9 8.54 1.35 -11.92
N PHE A 10 9.55 2.18 -11.64
CA PHE A 10 9.77 2.74 -10.31
C PHE A 10 8.66 3.71 -9.90
N VAL A 11 8.20 4.55 -10.83
CA VAL A 11 7.09 5.48 -10.59
C VAL A 11 5.78 4.73 -10.32
N ALA A 12 5.49 3.71 -11.13
CA ALA A 12 4.29 2.88 -10.97
C ALA A 12 4.35 2.03 -9.69
N ALA A 13 5.52 1.46 -9.36
CA ALA A 13 5.73 0.74 -8.11
C ALA A 13 5.59 1.67 -6.88
N ALA A 14 6.08 2.91 -6.96
CA ALA A 14 5.87 3.91 -5.91
C ALA A 14 4.37 4.21 -5.73
N ALA A 15 3.65 4.45 -6.82
CA ALA A 15 2.20 4.67 -6.77
C ALA A 15 1.46 3.46 -6.16
N GLY A 16 1.78 2.24 -6.60
CA GLY A 16 1.22 1.01 -6.05
C GLY A 16 1.54 0.84 -4.56
N SER A 17 2.77 1.12 -4.15
CA SER A 17 3.19 1.07 -2.74
C SER A 17 2.46 2.10 -1.89
N ALA A 18 2.24 3.32 -2.40
CA ALA A 18 1.42 4.31 -1.71
C ALA A 18 -0.02 3.80 -1.51
N LEU A 19 -0.64 3.20 -2.54
CA LEU A 19 -1.96 2.59 -2.44
C LEU A 19 -2.01 1.46 -1.41
N LEU A 20 -0.98 0.62 -1.35
CA LEU A 20 -0.86 -0.42 -0.31
C LEU A 20 -0.74 0.19 1.09
N GLY A 21 -0.06 1.32 1.25
CA GLY A 21 0.03 2.04 2.52
C GLY A 21 -1.32 2.62 2.96
N ILE A 22 -2.08 3.18 2.02
CA ILE A 22 -3.47 3.62 2.26
C ILE A 22 -4.33 2.43 2.69
N LEU A 23 -4.25 1.31 1.96
CA LEU A 23 -4.98 0.09 2.28
C LEU A 23 -4.63 -0.43 3.67
N PHE A 24 -3.33 -0.47 4.01
CA PHE A 24 -2.86 -0.87 5.34
C PHE A 24 -3.43 0.05 6.44
N HIS A 25 -3.40 1.37 6.23
CA HIS A 25 -3.97 2.33 7.17
C HIS A 25 -5.47 2.08 7.42
N VAL A 26 -6.25 1.87 6.35
CA VAL A 26 -7.68 1.56 6.45
C VAL A 26 -7.90 0.22 7.14
N CYS A 27 -7.21 -0.84 6.71
CA CYS A 27 -7.39 -2.18 7.25
C CYS A 27 -7.07 -2.25 8.74
N ARG A 28 -5.96 -1.64 9.17
CA ARG A 28 -5.59 -1.59 10.60
C ARG A 28 -6.61 -0.81 11.42
N ALA A 29 -7.19 0.26 10.88
CA ALA A 29 -8.17 1.05 11.61
C ALA A 29 -9.55 0.39 11.70
N VAL A 30 -9.99 -0.30 10.63
CA VAL A 30 -11.36 -0.83 10.51
C VAL A 30 -11.49 -2.26 11.01
N PHE A 31 -10.49 -3.10 10.79
CA PHE A 31 -10.58 -4.54 11.07
C PHE A 31 -9.92 -4.96 12.39
N ASN A 32 -9.35 -4.02 13.16
CA ASN A 32 -8.86 -4.34 14.49
C ASN A 32 -10.02 -4.53 15.47
N VAL A 33 -10.21 -5.76 15.92
CA VAL A 33 -11.25 -6.12 16.89
C VAL A 33 -10.85 -5.76 18.32
N PHE A 34 -9.54 -5.64 18.59
CA PHE A 34 -8.99 -5.30 19.89
C PHE A 34 -8.20 -3.98 19.83
N PRO A 35 -8.13 -3.22 20.94
CA PRO A 35 -7.37 -1.98 20.97
C PRO A 35 -5.87 -2.27 20.82
N ASP A 36 -5.21 -1.46 20.00
CA ASP A 36 -3.76 -1.53 19.81
C ASP A 36 -3.05 -1.07 21.09
N LYS A 37 -3.53 0.00 21.72
CA LYS A 37 -2.92 0.58 22.92
C LYS A 37 -3.76 0.26 24.15
N LEU A 38 -3.15 -0.40 25.14
CA LEU A 38 -3.81 -0.83 26.39
C LEU A 38 -3.55 0.14 27.57
N SER A 39 -2.46 0.90 27.52
CA SER A 39 -2.03 1.80 28.59
C SER A 39 -1.29 3.01 28.01
N ASP A 40 -1.18 4.10 28.76
CA ASP A 40 -0.26 5.19 28.44
C ASP A 40 1.21 4.83 28.69
N THR A 41 1.48 3.73 29.39
CA THR A 41 2.85 3.24 29.61
C THR A 41 3.32 2.46 28.38
N PRO A 42 4.32 2.94 27.61
CA PRO A 42 4.74 2.30 26.37
C PRO A 42 5.20 0.85 26.55
N ALA A 43 5.91 0.55 27.63
CA ALA A 43 6.40 -0.79 27.92
C ALA A 43 5.26 -1.83 27.99
N VAL A 44 4.12 -1.49 28.61
CA VAL A 44 2.97 -2.40 28.71
C VAL A 44 2.43 -2.73 27.32
N ASN A 45 2.32 -1.73 26.45
CA ASN A 45 1.80 -1.95 25.09
C ASN A 45 2.77 -2.79 24.26
N ILE A 46 4.06 -2.47 24.29
CA ILE A 46 5.08 -3.16 23.48
C ILE A 46 5.22 -4.64 23.86
N PHE A 47 5.10 -4.97 25.15
CA PHE A 47 5.29 -6.35 25.62
C PHE A 47 4.02 -7.20 25.58
N VAL A 48 2.83 -6.59 25.53
CA VAL A 48 1.55 -7.31 25.71
C VAL A 48 0.60 -7.15 24.52
N SER A 49 0.64 -6.02 23.81
CA SER A 49 -0.24 -5.79 22.67
C SER A 49 0.42 -6.22 21.37
N ASN A 50 -0.22 -7.16 20.66
CA ASN A 50 0.17 -7.53 19.30
C ASN A 50 -0.04 -6.38 18.29
N GLY A 51 -0.91 -5.42 18.63
CA GLY A 51 -1.25 -4.28 17.78
C GLY A 51 -0.36 -3.05 17.99
N TYR A 52 0.43 -2.98 19.05
CA TYR A 52 1.34 -1.85 19.33
C TYR A 52 2.79 -2.28 19.28
N SER A 53 3.54 -1.69 18.36
CA SER A 53 4.94 -2.02 18.12
C SER A 53 5.90 -0.92 18.58
N TRP A 54 7.20 -1.23 18.62
CA TRP A 54 8.25 -0.22 18.81
C TRP A 54 8.20 0.89 17.76
N ALA A 55 7.87 0.56 16.51
CA ALA A 55 7.72 1.55 15.46
C ALA A 55 6.56 2.52 15.79
N ASP A 56 5.44 1.99 16.29
CA ASP A 56 4.32 2.84 16.70
C ASP A 56 4.71 3.82 17.81
N HIS A 57 5.52 3.38 18.77
CA HIS A 57 6.04 4.26 19.81
C HIS A 57 6.98 5.33 19.27
N VAL A 58 8.00 4.93 18.50
CA VAL A 58 9.07 5.83 18.02
C VAL A 58 8.51 6.89 17.07
N PHE A 59 7.59 6.51 16.19
CA PHE A 59 7.02 7.42 15.19
C PHE A 59 5.72 8.09 15.69
N GLY A 60 5.25 7.69 16.87
CA GLY A 60 4.13 8.29 17.58
C GLY A 60 2.81 8.08 16.85
N THR A 61 2.49 6.83 16.51
CA THR A 61 1.17 6.44 16.00
C THR A 61 0.08 6.93 16.95
N GLU A 62 -0.99 7.51 16.38
CA GLU A 62 -2.09 8.09 17.11
C GLU A 62 -3.21 7.07 17.33
N TYR A 63 -3.73 7.06 18.56
CA TYR A 63 -4.81 6.18 19.00
C TYR A 63 -5.95 7.03 19.56
N ASP A 64 -7.17 6.50 19.54
CA ASP A 64 -8.32 7.12 20.20
C ASP A 64 -8.32 6.84 21.70
N ASP A 65 -9.33 7.39 22.41
CA ASP A 65 -9.46 7.24 23.86
C ASP A 65 -9.69 5.79 24.30
N ALA A 66 -10.16 4.92 23.39
CA ALA A 66 -10.35 3.50 23.62
C ALA A 66 -9.11 2.67 23.23
N GLY A 67 -8.05 3.31 22.73
CA GLY A 67 -6.80 2.66 22.35
C GLY A 67 -6.76 2.09 20.94
N TYR A 68 -7.77 2.36 20.10
CA TYR A 68 -7.80 1.90 18.71
C TYR A 68 -7.04 2.86 17.79
N TYR A 69 -6.48 2.29 16.72
CA TYR A 69 -5.76 3.05 15.71
C TYR A 69 -6.70 4.04 15.00
N ARG A 70 -6.32 5.32 14.96
CA ARG A 70 -7.17 6.37 14.38
C ARG A 70 -7.16 6.36 12.86
N LEU A 71 -8.32 6.11 12.26
CA LEU A 71 -8.57 6.21 10.81
C LEU A 71 -8.52 7.66 10.31
N ASP A 72 -8.95 8.61 11.12
CA ASP A 72 -9.03 10.03 10.75
C ASP A 72 -7.68 10.76 10.89
N SER A 73 -6.66 10.10 11.45
CA SER A 73 -5.34 10.68 11.65
C SER A 73 -4.54 10.76 10.35
N LEU A 74 -4.29 11.98 9.88
CA LEU A 74 -3.40 12.25 8.75
C LEU A 74 -1.94 11.85 9.05
N LYS A 75 -1.53 11.89 10.32
CA LYS A 75 -0.19 11.44 10.73
C LYS A 75 -0.06 9.93 10.52
N ASN A 76 -1.03 9.16 10.99
CA ASN A 76 -1.10 7.71 10.79
C ASN A 76 -1.12 7.35 9.30
N LEU A 77 -1.94 8.04 8.51
CA LEU A 77 -1.96 7.87 7.05
C LEU A 77 -0.59 8.14 6.43
N ARG A 78 0.05 9.25 6.78
CA ARG A 78 1.38 9.61 6.28
C ARG A 78 2.45 8.59 6.68
N LEU A 79 2.41 8.08 7.90
CA LEU A 79 3.33 7.03 8.36
C LEU A 79 3.11 5.74 7.55
N ALA A 80 1.89 5.26 7.43
CA ALA A 80 1.56 4.05 6.68
C ALA A 80 1.99 4.15 5.21
N VAL A 81 1.66 5.26 4.54
CA VAL A 81 2.07 5.53 3.16
C VAL A 81 3.57 5.67 3.04
N GLY A 82 4.21 6.41 3.95
CA GLY A 82 5.66 6.63 3.95
C GLY A 82 6.45 5.34 4.14
N TYR A 83 6.04 4.48 5.06
CA TYR A 83 6.65 3.16 5.26
C TYR A 83 6.47 2.27 4.04
N SER A 84 5.25 2.18 3.53
CA SER A 84 4.97 1.35 2.35
C SER A 84 5.78 1.82 1.13
N LEU A 85 5.84 3.13 0.89
CA LEU A 85 6.68 3.73 -0.15
C LEU A 85 8.17 3.40 0.06
N PHE A 86 8.69 3.62 1.27
CA PHE A 86 10.10 3.35 1.56
C PHE A 86 10.45 1.88 1.33
N CYS A 87 9.66 0.97 1.86
CA CYS A 87 9.87 -0.47 1.68
C CYS A 87 9.72 -0.90 0.22
N GLY A 88 8.67 -0.44 -0.48
CA GLY A 88 8.46 -0.76 -1.89
C GLY A 88 9.59 -0.26 -2.78
N MET A 89 10.08 0.95 -2.54
CA MET A 89 11.23 1.50 -3.27
C MET A 89 12.55 0.80 -2.91
N ALA A 90 12.74 0.42 -1.65
CA ALA A 90 13.89 -0.37 -1.24
C ALA A 90 13.90 -1.74 -1.95
N VAL A 91 12.74 -2.40 -2.08
CA VAL A 91 12.60 -3.63 -2.86
C VAL A 91 13.02 -3.41 -4.32
N MET A 92 12.49 -2.36 -4.96
CA MET A 92 12.81 -2.05 -6.36
C MET A 92 14.31 -1.76 -6.59
N LEU A 93 14.99 -1.16 -5.61
CA LEU A 93 16.41 -0.76 -5.75
C LEU A 93 17.40 -1.87 -5.38
N PHE A 94 17.05 -2.72 -4.41
CA PHE A 94 18.01 -3.65 -3.80
C PHE A 94 17.73 -5.12 -4.09
N LEU A 95 16.56 -5.47 -4.64
CA LEU A 95 16.17 -6.85 -4.96
C LEU A 95 15.88 -6.98 -6.47
N PRO A 96 16.91 -7.18 -7.32
CA PRO A 96 16.77 -7.10 -8.78
C PRO A 96 15.76 -8.10 -9.35
N ASP A 97 15.76 -9.35 -8.86
CA ASP A 97 14.83 -10.38 -9.33
C ASP A 97 13.38 -10.03 -8.98
N VAL A 98 13.15 -9.46 -7.80
CA VAL A 98 11.82 -9.01 -7.36
C VAL A 98 11.39 -7.79 -8.16
N ALA A 99 12.30 -6.85 -8.41
CA ALA A 99 12.03 -5.66 -9.22
C ALA A 99 11.64 -6.03 -10.65
N LEU A 100 12.30 -7.01 -11.27
CA LEU A 100 11.92 -7.56 -12.58
C LEU A 100 10.53 -8.21 -12.54
N GLY A 101 10.23 -8.98 -11.49
CA GLY A 101 8.90 -9.57 -11.30
C GLY A 101 7.80 -8.50 -11.18
N ILE A 102 8.05 -7.43 -10.43
CA ILE A 102 7.13 -6.28 -10.32
C ILE A 102 6.97 -5.59 -11.67
N ALA A 103 8.06 -5.34 -12.39
CA ALA A 103 8.01 -4.75 -13.73
C ALA A 103 7.16 -5.59 -14.68
N ALA A 104 7.32 -6.92 -14.66
CA ALA A 104 6.55 -7.82 -15.53
C ALA A 104 5.04 -7.79 -15.20
N LEU A 105 4.69 -7.68 -13.91
CA LEU A 105 3.30 -7.52 -13.48
C LEU A 105 2.72 -6.17 -13.92
N LEU A 106 3.51 -5.10 -13.87
CA LEU A 106 3.11 -3.78 -14.33
C LEU A 106 2.91 -3.74 -15.85
N ASP A 107 3.83 -4.31 -16.62
CA ASP A 107 3.72 -4.49 -18.08
C ASP A 107 2.42 -5.23 -18.43
N LEU A 108 2.21 -6.39 -17.79
CA LEU A 108 1.03 -7.23 -18.02
C LEU A 108 -0.26 -6.48 -17.66
N GLY A 109 -0.27 -5.79 -16.52
CA GLY A 109 -1.43 -5.01 -16.07
C GLY A 109 -1.77 -3.88 -17.03
N LEU A 110 -0.76 -3.13 -17.49
CA LEU A 110 -0.95 -2.04 -18.46
C LEU A 110 -1.45 -2.57 -19.80
N GLN A 111 -0.83 -3.63 -20.33
CA GLN A 111 -1.26 -4.27 -21.57
C GLN A 111 -2.72 -4.74 -21.47
N SER A 112 -3.06 -5.43 -20.38
CA SER A 112 -4.43 -5.93 -20.14
C SER A 112 -5.46 -4.80 -20.07
N PHE A 113 -5.08 -3.66 -19.48
CA PHE A 113 -5.94 -2.48 -19.42
C PHE A 113 -6.16 -1.87 -20.81
N VAL A 114 -5.10 -1.72 -21.61
CA VAL A 114 -5.17 -1.21 -22.98
C VAL A 114 -6.05 -2.12 -23.85
N ASP A 115 -5.85 -3.43 -23.76
CA ASP A 115 -6.62 -4.42 -24.50
C ASP A 115 -8.11 -4.35 -24.14
N LEU A 116 -8.43 -4.18 -22.85
CA LEU A 116 -9.80 -4.00 -22.39
C LEU A 116 -10.43 -2.73 -22.98
N VAL A 117 -9.71 -1.60 -22.98
CA VAL A 117 -10.20 -0.34 -23.55
C VAL A 117 -10.47 -0.48 -25.05
N ILE A 118 -9.53 -1.06 -25.79
CA ILE A 118 -9.67 -1.29 -27.24
C ILE A 118 -10.88 -2.19 -27.51
N TYR A 119 -11.01 -3.30 -26.78
CA TYR A 119 -12.16 -4.19 -26.89
C TYR A 119 -13.48 -3.45 -26.66
N ARG A 120 -13.56 -2.60 -25.61
CA ARG A 120 -14.77 -1.82 -25.32
C ARG A 120 -15.09 -0.83 -26.43
N MET A 121 -14.10 -0.14 -26.99
CA MET A 121 -14.29 0.80 -28.09
C MET A 121 -14.78 0.12 -29.37
N GLN A 122 -14.19 -1.02 -29.72
CA GLN A 122 -14.58 -1.78 -30.91
C GLN A 122 -16.03 -2.29 -30.79
N ASN A 123 -16.40 -2.85 -29.63
CA ASN A 123 -17.75 -3.36 -29.41
C ASN A 123 -18.80 -2.25 -29.27
N PHE A 124 -18.45 -1.11 -28.65
CA PHE A 124 -19.35 0.05 -28.61
C PHE A 124 -19.64 0.57 -30.02
N ARG A 125 -18.61 0.68 -30.87
CA ARG A 125 -18.75 1.12 -32.26
C ARG A 125 -19.66 0.17 -33.06
N LEU A 126 -19.52 -1.15 -32.87
CA LEU A 126 -20.37 -2.15 -33.52
C LEU A 126 -21.83 -2.03 -33.08
N ALA A 127 -22.09 -1.80 -31.79
CA ALA A 127 -23.45 -1.63 -31.26
C ALA A 127 -24.17 -0.37 -31.75
N THR A 128 -23.43 0.69 -32.12
CA THR A 128 -23.99 1.96 -32.60
C THR A 128 -24.10 2.09 -34.12
N MET A 129 -23.50 1.15 -34.88
CA MET A 129 -23.56 1.12 -36.36
C MET A 129 -24.55 0.07 -36.91
N ALA A 130 -25.20 -0.69 -36.03
CA ALA A 130 -26.33 -1.58 -36.33
C ALA A 130 -27.66 -0.84 -36.07
#